data_AF-A0A7J5Z8P7-F1
#
_entry.id   AF-A0A7J5Z8P7-F1
#
_cell.length_a   1.000
_cell.length_b   1.000
_cell.length_c   1.000
_cell.angle_alpha   90.00
_cell.angle_beta   90.00
_cell.angle_gamma   90.00
#
_symmetry.space_group_name_H-M   'P 1'
#
loop_
_entity.id
_entity.type
_entity.pdbx_description
1 polymer ?
#
loop_
_entity_poly.entity_id
_entity_poly.type
_entity_poly.pdbx_seq_one_letter_code
_entity_poly.pdbx_strand_id
1 'polypeptide(L)'
;MRASWGPLDLSTTNIQVNISATHAQLIHGAQDASEGKVIGRFFHLYPRRRIGLTNWLARWIRSGAVPVATMNMQMAVPEGEEVPDAWHHQLIFGVSPNAVFMTNPLDRLCSESVLLIRREDVLLRLNPDCCLSGLSENQSDPRWRAMDVEGQVKQMVREEEEEEEPRLTHIRIPAAYRSGVTLFALRESELGQKLLKAAELPLL
;
A
#
# COMPACT_ATOMS: atom_id res chain seq x y z
N MET A 1 -1.29 18.18 12.61
CA MET A 1 -0.51 18.99 11.64
C MET A 1 -1.32 19.03 10.36
N ARG A 2 -1.92 20.18 10.01
CA ARG A 2 -2.64 20.34 8.74
C ARG A 2 -1.62 20.70 7.66
N ALA A 3 -1.42 19.83 6.68
CA ALA A 3 -0.57 20.14 5.54
C ALA A 3 -1.37 21.02 4.55
N SER A 4 -0.89 22.23 4.28
CA SER A 4 -1.39 23.10 3.21
C SER A 4 -0.38 23.12 2.07
N TRP A 5 -0.76 22.78 0.83
CA TRP A 5 0.07 23.01 -0.37
C TRP A 5 -0.80 23.26 -1.62
N GLY A 6 -0.20 23.93 -2.62
CA GLY A 6 -0.79 24.84 -3.61
C GLY A 6 -1.65 24.30 -4.78
N PRO A 7 -1.97 25.16 -5.77
CA PRO A 7 -3.10 24.98 -6.69
C PRO A 7 -2.86 23.87 -7.73
N LEU A 8 -3.89 23.05 -7.93
CA LEU A 8 -3.92 21.90 -8.84
C LEU A 8 -4.38 22.30 -10.25
N ASP A 9 -3.77 21.66 -11.25
CA ASP A 9 -4.16 21.68 -12.66
C ASP A 9 -5.49 20.91 -12.84
N LEU A 10 -6.49 21.56 -13.43
CA LEU A 10 -7.90 21.15 -13.49
C LEU A 10 -8.28 20.38 -14.77
N SER A 11 -7.33 19.78 -15.48
CA SER A 11 -7.58 19.25 -16.83
C SER A 11 -7.84 17.73 -16.95
N THR A 12 -7.85 16.95 -15.87
CA THR A 12 -8.18 15.51 -15.97
C THR A 12 -8.98 15.00 -14.78
N THR A 13 -9.94 14.12 -15.07
CA THR A 13 -10.83 13.32 -14.20
C THR A 13 -10.07 12.36 -13.26
N ASN A 14 -8.95 12.80 -12.69
CA ASN A 14 -8.11 12.01 -11.81
C ASN A 14 -8.43 12.36 -10.36
N ILE A 15 -9.08 11.43 -9.66
CA ILE A 15 -9.02 11.39 -8.19
C ILE A 15 -7.57 11.09 -7.82
N GLN A 16 -6.75 12.12 -7.69
CA GLN A 16 -5.35 11.99 -7.28
C GLN A 16 -5.30 12.04 -5.75
N VAL A 17 -5.13 10.86 -5.15
CA VAL A 17 -4.92 10.69 -3.72
C VAL A 17 -3.43 10.85 -3.44
N ASN A 18 -3.05 11.62 -2.43
CA ASN A 18 -1.65 11.75 -2.03
C ASN A 18 -1.17 10.41 -1.47
N ILE A 19 -0.47 9.67 -2.31
CA ILE A 19 0.02 8.33 -2.05
C ILE A 19 1.42 8.39 -1.41
N SER A 20 1.61 7.69 -0.29
CA SER A 20 2.92 7.28 0.24
C SER A 20 3.82 6.65 -0.85
N ALA A 21 5.12 6.58 -0.66
CA ALA A 21 6.02 5.99 -1.67
C ALA A 21 5.79 4.47 -1.80
N THR A 22 5.56 3.93 -2.99
CA THR A 22 5.50 2.48 -3.21
C THR A 22 6.82 1.78 -2.82
N HIS A 23 6.80 0.46 -2.62
CA HIS A 23 8.03 -0.31 -2.37
C HIS A 23 9.08 -0.14 -3.48
N ALA A 24 8.66 0.02 -4.74
CA ALA A 24 9.58 0.29 -5.86
C ALA A 24 10.22 1.68 -5.74
N GLN A 25 9.43 2.70 -5.40
CA GLN A 25 9.94 4.06 -5.13
C GLN A 25 10.86 4.08 -3.90
N LEU A 26 10.60 3.28 -2.87
CA LEU A 26 11.53 3.12 -1.74
C LEU A 26 12.86 2.51 -2.16
N ILE A 27 12.84 1.49 -3.02
CA ILE A 27 14.07 0.86 -3.53
C ILE A 27 14.87 1.86 -4.36
N HIS A 28 14.22 2.59 -5.27
CA HIS A 28 14.87 3.62 -6.07
C HIS A 28 15.41 4.75 -5.21
N GLY A 29 14.61 5.28 -4.28
CA GLY A 29 15.05 6.34 -3.38
C GLY A 29 16.24 5.94 -2.52
N ALA A 30 16.29 4.70 -2.01
CA ALA A 30 17.45 4.19 -1.28
C ALA A 30 18.69 4.04 -2.17
N GLN A 31 18.50 3.61 -3.43
CA GLN A 31 19.59 3.53 -4.40
C GLN A 31 20.16 4.93 -4.71
N ASP A 32 19.29 5.91 -4.98
CA ASP A 32 19.69 7.26 -5.35
C ASP A 32 20.37 7.98 -4.16
N ALA A 33 19.76 7.92 -2.97
CA ALA A 33 20.31 8.54 -1.76
C ALA A 33 21.65 7.95 -1.30
N SER A 34 21.96 6.72 -1.73
CA SER A 34 23.21 6.04 -1.41
C SER A 34 24.23 6.04 -2.55
N GLU A 35 23.99 6.79 -3.63
CA GLU A 35 24.84 6.81 -4.83
C GLU A 35 25.07 5.39 -5.40
N GLY A 36 24.03 4.55 -5.35
CA GLY A 36 24.07 3.17 -5.82
C GLY A 36 24.66 2.14 -4.84
N LYS A 37 25.14 2.56 -3.66
CA LYS A 37 25.78 1.66 -2.69
C LYS A 37 24.80 0.71 -2.00
N VAL A 38 23.54 1.11 -1.85
CA VAL A 38 22.46 0.29 -1.32
C VAL A 38 21.62 -0.30 -2.45
N ILE A 39 21.22 -1.55 -2.28
CA ILE A 39 20.22 -2.19 -3.11
C ILE A 39 19.07 -2.72 -2.26
N GLY A 40 17.88 -2.72 -2.84
CA GLY A 40 16.69 -3.28 -2.20
C GLY A 40 16.06 -4.37 -3.06
N ARG A 41 15.42 -5.34 -2.40
CA ARG A 41 14.56 -6.32 -3.05
C ARG A 41 13.29 -6.52 -2.23
N PHE A 42 12.15 -6.42 -2.91
CA PHE A 42 10.84 -6.65 -2.33
C PHE A 42 10.45 -8.13 -2.42
N PHE A 43 9.82 -8.63 -1.35
CA PHE A 43 9.23 -9.96 -1.25
C PHE A 43 7.75 -9.81 -0.92
N HIS A 44 6.90 -10.28 -1.82
CA HIS A 44 5.46 -10.15 -1.67
C HIS A 44 4.91 -11.20 -0.70
N LEU A 45 4.07 -10.79 0.24
CA LEU A 45 3.50 -11.68 1.26
C LEU A 45 2.03 -12.03 1.02
N TYR A 46 1.39 -11.41 0.03
CA TYR A 46 0.05 -11.74 -0.45
C TYR A 46 0.09 -12.45 -1.83
N PRO A 47 -0.83 -13.36 -2.19
CA PRO A 47 -1.56 -14.18 -1.23
C PRO A 47 -0.57 -14.93 -0.32
N ARG A 48 -1.10 -15.59 0.70
CA ARG A 48 -0.33 -16.17 1.80
C ARG A 48 0.85 -17.02 1.29
N ARG A 49 2.01 -16.84 1.92
CA ARG A 49 3.27 -17.50 1.54
C ARG A 49 3.62 -18.63 2.49
N ARG A 50 4.24 -19.69 1.95
CA ARG A 50 4.74 -20.83 2.72
C ARG A 50 6.09 -20.51 3.36
N ILE A 51 6.07 -19.61 4.35
CA ILE A 51 7.27 -19.23 5.11
C ILE A 51 7.01 -19.12 6.61
N GLY A 52 8.01 -19.48 7.41
CA GLY A 52 8.08 -19.04 8.81
C GLY A 52 8.67 -17.65 8.86
N LEU A 53 7.82 -16.62 8.96
CA LEU A 53 8.22 -15.21 8.82
C LEU A 53 9.36 -14.82 9.78
N THR A 54 9.24 -15.15 11.07
CA THR A 54 10.26 -14.84 12.10
C THR A 54 11.61 -15.49 11.75
N ASN A 55 11.61 -16.78 11.40
CA ASN A 55 12.82 -17.50 11.00
C ASN A 55 13.42 -16.96 9.69
N TRP A 56 12.58 -16.57 8.73
CA TRP A 56 13.03 -16.00 7.47
C TRP A 56 13.68 -14.63 7.69
N LEU A 57 13.03 -13.72 8.40
CA LEU A 57 13.58 -12.42 8.77
C LEU A 57 14.86 -12.55 9.62
N ALA A 58 14.87 -13.45 10.61
CA ALA A 58 16.03 -13.66 11.48
C ALA A 58 17.29 -14.05 10.70
N ARG A 59 17.15 -14.79 9.59
CA ARG A 59 18.31 -15.14 8.74
C ARG A 59 18.84 -13.90 8.01
N TRP A 60 17.97 -13.06 7.48
CA TRP A 60 18.37 -11.85 6.76
C TRP A 60 18.98 -10.79 7.68
N ILE A 61 18.32 -10.50 8.81
CA ILE A 61 18.80 -9.53 9.80
C ILE A 61 20.16 -9.95 10.36
N ARG A 62 20.34 -11.23 10.72
CA ARG A 62 21.65 -11.73 11.20
C ARG A 62 22.76 -11.62 10.16
N SER A 63 22.42 -11.65 8.87
CA SER A 63 23.39 -11.43 7.80
C SER A 63 23.67 -9.94 7.53
N GLY A 64 22.97 -9.01 8.20
CA GLY A 64 23.15 -7.56 8.07
C GLY A 64 22.14 -6.89 7.14
N ALA A 65 21.06 -7.57 6.75
CA ALA A 65 20.00 -6.95 5.95
C ALA A 65 19.12 -6.04 6.81
N VAL A 66 18.62 -4.96 6.22
CA VAL A 66 17.69 -4.02 6.85
C VAL A 66 16.29 -4.22 6.25
N PRO A 67 15.34 -4.82 6.99
CA PRO A 67 13.99 -5.06 6.49
C PRO A 67 13.07 -3.86 6.73
N VAL A 68 12.29 -3.50 5.71
CA VAL A 68 11.19 -2.53 5.77
C VAL A 68 9.91 -3.23 5.32
N ALA A 69 8.93 -3.30 6.20
CA ALA A 69 7.60 -3.79 5.87
C ALA A 69 6.82 -2.75 5.05
N THR A 70 5.98 -3.22 4.13
CA THR A 70 4.91 -2.46 3.49
C THR A 70 3.59 -3.10 3.91
N MET A 71 2.71 -2.33 4.55
CA MET A 71 1.49 -2.86 5.17
C MET A 71 0.28 -2.01 4.82
N ASN A 72 -0.86 -2.68 4.64
CA ASN A 72 -2.15 -2.00 4.50
C ASN A 72 -2.78 -1.82 5.87
N MET A 73 -2.73 -0.60 6.38
CA MET A 73 -3.28 -0.23 7.68
C MET A 73 -4.80 -0.13 7.67
N GLN A 74 -5.40 0.01 6.49
CA GLN A 74 -6.84 0.16 6.31
C GLN A 74 -7.59 -1.17 6.47
N MET A 75 -6.89 -2.30 6.36
CA MET A 75 -7.49 -3.64 6.41
C MET A 75 -7.54 -4.18 7.83
N ALA A 76 -8.69 -4.67 8.31
CA ALA A 76 -8.90 -5.28 9.64
C ALA A 76 -8.96 -4.30 10.84
N VAL A 77 -9.29 -3.03 10.57
CA VAL A 77 -9.66 -2.05 11.60
C VAL A 77 -10.91 -2.57 12.34
N PRO A 78 -10.93 -2.59 13.69
CA PRO A 78 -12.13 -2.96 14.46
C PRO A 78 -13.35 -2.14 14.05
N GLU A 79 -14.54 -2.73 14.18
CA GLU A 79 -15.79 -2.02 13.90
C GLU A 79 -15.93 -0.79 14.81
N GLY A 80 -16.29 0.35 14.22
CA GLY A 80 -16.43 1.62 14.94
C GLY A 80 -15.12 2.41 15.12
N GLU A 81 -13.95 1.85 14.78
CA GLU A 81 -12.70 2.60 14.76
C GLU A 81 -12.45 3.32 13.43
N GLU A 82 -11.72 4.43 13.49
CA GLU A 82 -11.37 5.20 12.29
C GLU A 82 -10.40 4.42 11.40
N VAL A 83 -10.75 4.28 10.13
CA VAL A 83 -9.90 3.64 9.13
C VAL A 83 -8.74 4.56 8.77
N PRO A 84 -7.47 4.09 8.86
CA PRO A 84 -6.33 4.86 8.40
C PRO A 84 -6.46 5.30 6.94
N ASP A 85 -5.81 6.39 6.57
CA ASP A 85 -5.90 7.00 5.24
C ASP A 85 -4.93 6.39 4.22
N ALA A 86 -3.89 5.67 4.65
CA ALA A 86 -2.81 5.24 3.78
C ALA A 86 -2.15 3.89 4.12
N TRP A 87 -1.36 3.40 3.15
CA TRP A 87 -0.40 2.32 3.34
C TRP A 87 0.86 2.81 4.04
N HIS A 88 1.42 1.98 4.91
CA HIS A 88 2.55 2.35 5.76
C HIS A 88 3.80 1.54 5.44
N HIS A 89 4.95 2.17 5.65
CA HIS A 89 6.26 1.53 5.61
C HIS A 89 6.89 1.57 6.99
N GLN A 90 7.27 0.40 7.51
CA GLN A 90 7.79 0.29 8.86
C GLN A 90 9.11 -0.47 8.89
N LEU A 91 10.13 0.14 9.51
CA LEU A 91 11.38 -0.55 9.79
C LEU A 91 11.13 -1.73 10.73
N ILE A 92 11.62 -2.91 10.36
CA ILE A 92 11.71 -4.06 11.25
C ILE A 92 13.11 -4.03 11.87
N PHE A 93 13.20 -3.72 13.16
CA PHE A 93 14.49 -3.58 13.84
C PHE A 93 14.90 -4.84 14.61
N GLY A 94 14.02 -5.83 14.73
CA GLY A 94 14.35 -7.08 15.41
C GLY A 94 13.30 -8.15 15.23
N VAL A 95 13.66 -9.39 15.59
CA VAL A 95 12.74 -10.52 15.62
C VAL A 95 13.05 -11.43 16.82
N SER A 96 12.02 -12.01 17.41
CA SER A 96 12.10 -13.13 18.36
C SER A 96 11.41 -14.36 17.74
N PRO A 97 11.44 -15.54 18.38
CA PRO A 97 10.76 -16.72 17.86
C PRO A 97 9.27 -16.48 17.51
N ASN A 98 8.59 -15.64 18.29
CA ASN A 98 7.14 -15.41 18.21
C ASN A 98 6.74 -13.98 17.89
N ALA A 99 7.69 -13.07 17.60
CA ALA A 99 7.36 -11.68 17.34
C ALA A 99 8.31 -11.03 16.32
N VAL A 100 7.77 -10.10 15.56
CA VAL A 100 8.52 -9.16 14.73
C VAL A 100 8.44 -7.79 15.41
N PHE A 101 9.59 -7.18 15.67
CA PHE A 101 9.66 -5.88 16.33
C PHE A 101 9.79 -4.77 15.30
N MET A 102 8.85 -3.84 15.38
CA MET A 102 8.70 -2.71 14.47
C MET A 102 8.44 -1.46 15.30
N THR A 103 8.79 -0.29 14.80
CA THR A 103 8.60 0.97 15.55
C THR A 103 7.12 1.30 15.82
N ASN A 104 6.19 0.66 15.10
CA ASN A 104 4.76 0.58 15.42
C ASN A 104 4.27 -0.84 15.07
N PRO A 105 4.05 -1.73 16.05
CA PRO A 105 3.82 -3.15 15.81
C PRO A 105 2.40 -3.45 15.33
N LEU A 106 2.24 -3.98 14.11
CA LEU A 106 0.95 -4.41 13.55
C LEU A 106 1.11 -5.65 12.65
N ASP A 107 0.19 -6.60 12.76
CA ASP A 107 0.25 -7.93 12.13
C ASP A 107 -0.30 -8.01 10.69
N ARG A 108 -0.13 -6.94 9.88
CA ARG A 108 -0.83 -6.79 8.58
C ARG A 108 0.07 -6.91 7.36
N LEU A 109 0.96 -7.91 7.38
CA LEU A 109 1.93 -8.14 6.31
C LEU A 109 1.37 -8.93 5.11
N CYS A 110 0.19 -9.53 5.22
CA CYS A 110 -0.46 -10.29 4.14
C CYS A 110 -1.86 -9.73 3.88
N SER A 111 -1.97 -8.78 2.95
CA SER A 111 -3.24 -8.14 2.58
C SER A 111 -3.32 -7.91 1.07
N GLU A 112 -4.55 -7.81 0.57
CA GLU A 112 -4.78 -7.41 -0.82
C GLU A 112 -4.20 -6.02 -1.13
N SER A 113 -3.88 -5.84 -2.41
CA SER A 113 -3.43 -4.58 -2.99
C SER A 113 -4.65 -3.68 -3.29
N VAL A 114 -5.28 -3.19 -2.23
CA VAL A 114 -6.48 -2.33 -2.26
C VAL A 114 -6.23 -1.07 -1.45
N LEU A 115 -6.82 0.05 -1.87
CA LEU A 115 -6.85 1.31 -1.12
C LEU A 115 -8.33 1.66 -0.84
N LEU A 116 -8.63 2.01 0.41
CA LEU A 116 -9.93 2.51 0.82
C LEU A 116 -9.91 4.04 0.74
N ILE A 117 -10.85 4.63 0.02
CA ILE A 117 -11.01 6.09 -0.08
C ILE A 117 -12.26 6.49 0.68
N ARG A 118 -12.12 7.46 1.59
CA ARG A 118 -13.20 7.96 2.44
C ARG A 118 -14.31 8.60 1.60
N ARG A 119 -15.55 8.48 2.06
CA ARG A 119 -16.71 9.13 1.44
C ARG A 119 -16.50 10.62 1.26
N GLU A 120 -16.02 11.30 2.31
CA GLU A 120 -15.79 12.76 2.24
C GLU A 120 -14.83 13.11 1.10
N ASP A 121 -13.76 12.34 0.94
CA ASP A 121 -12.75 12.56 -0.09
C ASP A 121 -13.29 12.34 -1.51
N VAL A 122 -14.17 11.35 -1.70
CA VAL A 122 -14.85 11.12 -2.97
C VAL A 122 -15.77 12.30 -3.28
N LEU A 123 -16.69 12.62 -2.36
CA LEU A 123 -17.71 13.64 -2.57
C LEU A 123 -17.10 15.03 -2.77
N LEU A 124 -16.04 15.38 -2.04
CA LEU A 124 -15.33 16.66 -2.21
C LEU A 124 -14.72 16.85 -3.61
N ARG A 125 -14.45 15.75 -4.33
CA ARG A 125 -13.83 15.78 -5.66
C ARG A 125 -14.83 15.61 -6.79
N LEU A 126 -16.10 15.33 -6.46
CA LEU A 126 -17.18 15.31 -7.43
C LEU A 126 -17.65 16.74 -7.69
N ASN A 127 -17.47 17.20 -8.93
CA ASN A 127 -18.09 18.41 -9.42
C ASN A 127 -19.45 18.03 -10.06
N PRO A 128 -20.53 18.84 -9.96
CA PRO A 128 -21.74 18.64 -10.74
C PRO A 128 -21.53 18.43 -12.25
N ASP A 129 -20.43 18.93 -12.82
CA ASP A 129 -20.06 18.71 -14.24
C ASP A 129 -19.25 17.42 -14.48
N CYS A 130 -18.90 16.65 -13.44
CA CYS A 130 -18.14 15.40 -13.59
C CYS A 130 -19.02 14.30 -14.18
N CYS A 131 -18.73 13.93 -15.43
CA CYS A 131 -19.27 12.70 -16.00
C CYS A 131 -18.63 11.48 -15.31
N LEU A 132 -19.42 10.76 -14.51
CA LEU A 132 -18.98 9.50 -13.90
C LEU A 132 -18.80 8.37 -14.93
N SER A 133 -19.40 8.52 -16.11
CA SER A 133 -19.31 7.56 -17.20
C SER A 133 -17.87 7.48 -17.71
N GLY A 134 -17.30 6.27 -17.73
CA GLY A 134 -15.95 6.04 -18.22
C GLY A 134 -14.85 6.12 -17.16
N LEU A 135 -15.20 6.29 -15.87
CA LEU A 135 -14.26 6.15 -14.75
C LEU A 135 -13.51 4.81 -14.80
N SER A 136 -14.21 3.73 -15.18
CA SER A 136 -13.59 2.40 -15.32
C SER A 136 -12.93 2.16 -16.68
N GLU A 137 -13.28 2.94 -17.71
CA GLU A 137 -12.76 2.78 -19.08
C GLU A 137 -11.47 3.58 -19.32
N ASN A 138 -11.32 4.70 -18.62
CA ASN A 138 -10.15 5.57 -18.68
C ASN A 138 -8.98 5.06 -17.82
N GLN A 139 -9.15 3.95 -17.11
CA GLN A 139 -8.14 3.37 -16.22
C GLN A 139 -7.45 2.17 -16.88
N SER A 140 -6.12 2.18 -16.84
CA SER A 140 -5.30 1.12 -17.45
C SER A 140 -5.25 -0.17 -16.62
N ASP A 141 -5.54 -0.11 -15.32
CA ASP A 141 -5.56 -1.27 -14.45
C ASP A 141 -6.94 -1.98 -14.54
N PRO A 142 -7.01 -3.23 -15.07
CA PRO A 142 -8.27 -3.95 -15.26
C PRO A 142 -9.01 -4.25 -13.95
N ARG A 143 -8.32 -4.15 -12.80
CA ARG A 143 -8.94 -4.32 -11.49
C ARG A 143 -9.99 -3.24 -11.18
N TRP A 144 -9.93 -2.06 -11.81
CA TRP A 144 -10.96 -1.02 -11.65
C TRP A 144 -12.34 -1.53 -12.07
N ARG A 145 -12.41 -2.18 -13.23
CA ARG A 145 -13.63 -2.83 -13.72
C ARG A 145 -14.01 -4.02 -12.85
N ALA A 146 -13.04 -4.85 -12.47
CA ALA A 146 -13.31 -6.03 -11.65
C ALA A 146 -13.84 -5.69 -10.24
N MET A 147 -13.48 -4.53 -9.70
CA MET A 147 -13.98 -4.02 -8.42
C MET A 147 -15.23 -3.13 -8.55
N ASP A 148 -15.73 -2.91 -9.76
CA ASP A 148 -16.85 -2.00 -10.03
C ASP A 148 -16.70 -0.64 -9.33
N VAL A 149 -15.53 -0.01 -9.48
CA VAL A 149 -15.24 1.27 -8.79
C VAL A 149 -16.24 2.36 -9.19
N GLU A 150 -16.65 2.39 -10.46
CA GLU A 150 -17.66 3.33 -10.95
C GLU A 150 -19.02 3.09 -10.29
N GLY A 151 -19.47 1.82 -10.15
CA GLY A 151 -20.69 1.49 -9.43
C GLY A 151 -20.65 1.89 -7.96
N GLN A 152 -19.52 1.68 -7.28
CA GLN A 152 -19.31 2.11 -5.89
C GLN A 152 -19.46 3.64 -5.74
N VAL A 153 -18.88 4.43 -6.65
CA VAL A 153 -19.01 5.90 -6.64
C VAL A 153 -20.45 6.32 -6.90
N LYS A 154 -21.11 5.74 -7.91
CA LYS A 154 -22.52 6.04 -8.22
C LYS A 154 -23.46 5.75 -7.05
N GLN A 155 -23.23 4.63 -6.36
CA GLN A 155 -24.01 4.29 -5.16
C GLN A 155 -23.80 5.34 -4.06
N MET A 156 -22.54 5.72 -3.80
CA MET A 156 -22.21 6.73 -2.79
C MET A 156 -22.87 8.08 -3.07
N VAL A 157 -22.91 8.51 -4.34
CA VAL A 157 -23.61 9.73 -4.76
C VAL A 157 -25.11 9.62 -4.52
N ARG A 158 -25.73 8.50 -4.92
CA ARG A 158 -27.17 8.29 -4.74
C ARG A 158 -27.58 8.33 -3.26
N GLU A 159 -26.80 7.69 -2.40
CA GLU A 159 -27.01 7.73 -0.94
C GLU A 159 -26.90 9.14 -0.35
N GLU A 160 -26.17 10.05 -0.99
CA GLU A 160 -26.08 11.45 -0.55
C GLU A 160 -27.38 12.21 -0.83
N GLU A 161 -28.11 11.83 -1.89
CA GLU A 161 -29.39 12.43 -2.28
C GLU A 161 -30.57 11.84 -1.48
N GLU A 162 -30.50 10.55 -1.13
CA GLU A 162 -31.65 9.79 -0.59
C GLU A 162 -31.78 9.81 0.95
N GLU A 163 -30.86 10.42 1.70
CA GLU A 163 -30.81 10.43 3.19
C GLU A 163 -30.94 9.04 3.89
N GLU A 164 -30.83 7.92 3.16
CA GLU A 164 -31.01 6.57 3.68
C GLU A 164 -29.75 6.01 4.41
N GLU A 165 -29.98 5.12 5.38
CA GLU A 165 -28.95 4.34 6.09
C GLU A 165 -29.14 2.84 5.79
N PRO A 166 -28.06 2.03 5.68
CA PRO A 166 -26.66 2.37 5.97
C PRO A 166 -25.91 2.96 4.77
N ARG A 167 -25.10 4.00 5.02
CA ARG A 167 -24.27 4.64 3.98
C ARG A 167 -22.92 3.94 3.78
N LEU A 168 -22.47 3.87 2.53
CA LEU A 168 -21.08 3.53 2.19
C LEU A 168 -20.15 4.60 2.77
N THR A 169 -19.26 4.18 3.67
CA THR A 169 -18.24 5.06 4.27
C THR A 169 -16.97 5.16 3.43
N HIS A 170 -16.70 4.15 2.59
CA HIS A 170 -15.51 4.08 1.75
C HIS A 170 -15.79 3.38 0.42
N ILE A 171 -15.07 3.78 -0.63
CA ILE A 171 -14.92 2.98 -1.85
C ILE A 171 -13.60 2.20 -1.82
N ARG A 172 -13.55 1.08 -2.52
CA ARG A 172 -12.36 0.23 -2.71
C ARG A 172 -11.80 0.44 -4.10
N ILE A 173 -10.53 0.83 -4.20
CA ILE A 173 -9.82 0.95 -5.48
C ILE A 173 -8.57 0.06 -5.52
N PRO A 174 -8.10 -0.33 -6.71
CA PRO A 174 -6.81 -0.99 -6.86
C PRO A 174 -5.67 -0.12 -6.33
N ALA A 175 -4.80 -0.69 -5.50
CA ALA A 175 -3.61 0.01 -5.02
C ALA A 175 -2.38 -0.31 -5.89
N ALA A 176 -1.44 0.63 -5.97
CA ALA A 176 -0.08 0.35 -6.47
C ALA A 176 0.79 -0.36 -5.42
N TYR A 177 0.41 -0.29 -4.14
CA TYR A 177 1.10 -0.94 -3.04
C TYR A 177 0.83 -2.43 -2.99
N ARG A 178 1.78 -3.13 -2.38
CA ARG A 178 1.77 -4.58 -2.22
C ARG A 178 2.26 -4.89 -0.83
N SER A 179 1.55 -5.75 -0.10
CA SER A 179 1.95 -6.09 1.27
C SER A 179 3.16 -7.02 1.24
N GLY A 180 4.19 -6.72 2.03
CA GLY A 180 5.42 -7.49 1.97
C GLY A 180 6.57 -6.86 2.71
N VAL A 181 7.78 -7.36 2.44
CA VAL A 181 9.01 -6.87 3.05
C VAL A 181 10.00 -6.52 1.96
N THR A 182 10.51 -5.28 1.99
CA THR A 182 11.70 -4.89 1.26
C THR A 182 12.91 -5.13 2.14
N LEU A 183 13.87 -5.93 1.67
CA LEU A 183 15.17 -6.06 2.32
C LEU A 183 16.15 -5.14 1.63
N PHE A 184 16.96 -4.43 2.41
CA PHE A 184 18.07 -3.62 1.93
C PHE A 184 19.42 -4.19 2.37
N ALA A 185 20.43 -4.07 1.51
CA ALA A 185 21.80 -4.46 1.78
C ALA A 185 22.79 -3.62 0.96
N LEU A 186 24.07 -3.64 1.34
CA LEU A 186 25.14 -3.06 0.53
C LEU A 186 25.31 -3.87 -0.76
N ARG A 187 25.28 -3.21 -1.92
CA ARG A 187 25.31 -3.83 -3.25
C ARG A 187 26.52 -4.74 -3.47
N GLU A 188 27.70 -4.29 -3.03
CA GLU A 188 28.98 -4.97 -3.25
C GLU A 188 29.26 -6.06 -2.21
N SER A 189 28.42 -6.19 -1.18
CA SER A 189 28.55 -7.25 -0.19
C SER A 189 28.06 -8.60 -0.73
N GLU A 190 28.57 -9.70 -0.16
CA GLU A 190 28.05 -11.05 -0.42
C GLU A 190 26.53 -11.13 -0.17
N LEU A 191 26.05 -10.44 0.86
CA LEU A 191 24.63 -10.34 1.18
C LEU A 191 23.84 -9.65 0.06
N GLY A 192 24.34 -8.54 -0.47
CA GLY A 192 23.70 -7.81 -1.57
C GLY A 192 23.57 -8.68 -2.83
N GLN A 193 24.62 -9.43 -3.16
CA GLN A 193 24.59 -10.37 -4.28
C GLN A 193 23.63 -11.54 -4.05
N LYS A 194 23.59 -12.07 -2.81
CA LYS A 194 22.62 -13.10 -2.42
C LYS A 194 21.18 -12.60 -2.49
N LEU A 195 20.95 -11.36 -2.06
CA LEU A 195 19.63 -10.72 -2.09
C LEU A 195 19.13 -10.56 -3.53
N LEU A 196 19.99 -10.11 -4.45
CA LEU A 196 19.68 -10.00 -5.88
C LEU A 196 19.29 -11.33 -6.53
N LYS A 197 19.85 -12.45 -6.05
CA LYS A 197 19.61 -13.80 -6.60
C LYS A 197 18.53 -14.58 -5.86
N ALA A 198 18.04 -14.08 -4.73
CA ALA A 198 17.04 -14.77 -3.92
C ALA A 198 15.77 -15.06 -4.75
N ALA A 199 15.19 -16.25 -4.64
CA ALA A 199 13.91 -16.52 -5.28
C ALA A 199 12.77 -15.78 -4.56
N GLU A 200 11.66 -15.56 -5.26
CA GLU A 200 10.42 -15.11 -4.62
C GLU A 200 9.89 -16.17 -3.63
N LEU A 201 9.08 -15.74 -2.67
CA LEU A 201 8.51 -16.61 -1.65
C LEU A 201 7.47 -17.58 -2.25
N PRO A 202 7.56 -18.89 -1.92
CA PRO A 202 6.59 -19.86 -2.40
C PRO A 202 5.19 -19.56 -1.87
N LEU A 203 4.18 -19.81 -2.69
CA LEU A 203 2.77 -19.74 -2.31
C LEU A 203 2.45 -20.84 -1.28
N LEU A 204 1.53 -20.54 -0.35
CA LEU A 204 0.97 -21.54 0.57
C LEU A 204 -0.02 -22.44 -0.14
#